data_AF-A0A8J6B8C9-F1
#
_entry.id   AF-A0A8J6B8C9-F1
#
_cell.length_a   1.000
_cell.length_b   1.000
_cell.length_c   1.000
_cell.angle_alpha   90.00
_cell.angle_beta   90.00
_cell.angle_gamma   90.00
#
_symmetry.space_group_name_H-M   'P 1'
#
loop_
_entity.id
_entity.type
_entity.pdbx_description
1 polymer ?
#
loop_
_entity_poly.entity_id
_entity_poly.type
_entity_poly.pdbx_seq_one_letter_code
_entity_poly.pdbx_strand_id
1 'polypeptide(L)'
;MSSHAAHHNWERTLEKTWDSLQERDGRLVVDTIAKDAQFFAGSQAGNAKRRFLLRRVVILVDNSSEVVEERDLRPNRLVVFGKHLIIFLNRFFASNPTSEIAIIGASDQTGVLISPMTSSIVTHRENIAAKFTAAGKFSIQNAVEAAVRVLDDAPPHSTREIISLISSRYTIDPDPLSQLYPMLRAKEIVVSCIMVGCDVYAFRQLCDNSGSRGQTKGDMHVIRTVEELDSVLAYHCVPKAAPEDQRSTLIRMGFPVRTVGTIMRCTCHKEYRQSMYNCPRCSAPYCDIPTTCSVCRLQLVSATHIARTAAHLRPVPEVKRVVLNERCLACKEKLPTEREMVQCTACGVALCLDCARVIQDDFRSCIGCQLKSTGATIPTVLATGVTKLTNTTTVATKTVLGGSRQVPMKRARKTVIGKKDAKRPSADLF
;
A
#
# COMPACT_ATOMS: atom_id res chain seq x y z
N MET A 1 -52.11 -34.86 -26.42
CA MET A 1 -51.29 -34.83 -25.20
C MET A 1 -49.87 -34.47 -25.60
N SER A 2 -49.45 -33.22 -25.38
CA SER A 2 -48.06 -32.78 -25.52
C SER A 2 -47.75 -31.98 -24.26
N SER A 3 -47.12 -32.65 -23.29
CA SER A 3 -46.61 -32.00 -22.08
C SER A 3 -45.27 -31.39 -22.43
N HIS A 4 -45.23 -30.07 -22.61
CA HIS A 4 -43.98 -29.32 -22.51
C HIS A 4 -43.47 -29.47 -21.07
N ALA A 5 -42.51 -30.37 -20.86
CA ALA A 5 -41.71 -30.37 -19.65
C ALA A 5 -40.86 -29.10 -19.68
N ALA A 6 -41.29 -28.09 -18.93
CA ALA A 6 -40.48 -26.91 -18.68
C ALA A 6 -39.28 -27.36 -17.84
N HIS A 7 -38.14 -27.60 -18.50
CA HIS A 7 -36.87 -27.85 -17.83
C HIS A 7 -36.65 -26.74 -16.81
N HIS A 8 -36.41 -27.13 -15.55
CA HIS A 8 -36.15 -26.15 -14.51
C HIS A 8 -34.84 -25.42 -14.84
N ASN A 9 -34.72 -24.16 -14.45
CA ASN A 9 -33.60 -23.29 -14.83
C ASN A 9 -32.21 -23.79 -14.35
N TRP A 10 -32.17 -24.80 -13.47
CA TRP A 10 -30.95 -25.50 -13.01
C TRP A 10 -30.58 -26.74 -13.85
N GLU A 11 -31.48 -27.20 -14.73
CA GLU A 11 -31.23 -28.26 -15.72
C GLU A 11 -30.66 -27.71 -17.04
N ARG A 12 -30.57 -26.38 -17.17
CA ARG A 12 -29.80 -25.75 -18.23
C ARG A 12 -28.34 -26.14 -18.06
N THR A 13 -27.77 -26.79 -19.09
CA THR A 13 -26.34 -27.08 -19.16
C THR A 13 -25.58 -25.81 -18.80
N LEU A 14 -24.79 -25.87 -17.72
CA LEU A 14 -23.93 -24.77 -17.30
C LEU A 14 -23.20 -24.26 -18.55
N GLU A 15 -23.40 -23.00 -18.94
CA GLU A 15 -22.57 -22.39 -19.97
C GLU A 15 -21.12 -22.55 -19.49
N LYS A 16 -20.33 -23.31 -20.24
CA LYS A 16 -18.97 -23.62 -19.85
C LYS A 16 -18.19 -22.31 -19.88
N THR A 17 -17.88 -21.77 -18.71
CA THR A 17 -17.06 -20.56 -18.56
C THR A 17 -15.66 -20.69 -19.20
N TRP A 18 -15.27 -21.92 -19.54
CA TRP A 18 -14.05 -22.26 -20.26
C TRP A 18 -14.14 -22.04 -21.78
N ASP A 19 -15.35 -22.03 -22.37
CA ASP A 19 -15.55 -21.85 -23.81
C ASP A 19 -15.20 -20.41 -24.26
N SER A 20 -15.20 -19.45 -23.34
CA SER A 20 -14.77 -18.06 -23.58
C SER A 20 -13.26 -17.82 -23.46
N LEU A 21 -12.48 -18.82 -23.03
CA LEU A 21 -11.02 -18.69 -22.91
C LEU A 21 -10.38 -18.89 -24.29
N GLN A 22 -9.60 -17.90 -24.75
CA GLN A 22 -8.86 -18.00 -26.00
C GLN A 22 -7.50 -18.64 -25.76
N GLU A 23 -7.15 -19.66 -26.55
CA GLU A 23 -5.83 -20.28 -26.51
C GLU A 23 -4.92 -19.64 -27.57
N ARG A 24 -3.72 -19.21 -27.16
CA ARG A 24 -2.64 -18.79 -28.07
C ARG A 24 -1.36 -19.51 -27.67
N ASP A 25 -0.68 -20.14 -28.64
CA ASP A 25 0.59 -20.85 -28.47
C ASP A 25 0.61 -21.85 -27.29
N GLY A 26 -0.47 -22.63 -27.13
CA GLY A 26 -0.59 -23.63 -26.07
C GLY A 26 -0.79 -23.05 -24.65
N ARG A 27 -1.13 -21.76 -24.54
CA ARG A 27 -1.48 -21.09 -23.28
C ARG A 27 -2.84 -20.41 -23.37
N LEU A 28 -3.64 -20.59 -22.32
CA LEU A 28 -4.91 -19.88 -22.16
C LEU A 28 -4.62 -18.40 -21.84
N VAL A 29 -5.12 -17.51 -22.69
CA VAL A 29 -5.00 -16.05 -22.53
C VAL A 29 -6.29 -15.53 -21.91
N VAL A 30 -6.19 -14.99 -20.71
CA VAL A 30 -7.23 -14.15 -20.09
C VAL A 30 -6.80 -12.70 -20.27
N ASP A 31 -7.69 -11.81 -20.69
CA ASP A 31 -7.40 -10.38 -20.81
C ASP A 31 -6.93 -9.79 -19.48
N THR A 32 -5.62 -9.74 -19.27
CA THR A 32 -4.95 -9.14 -18.10
C THR A 32 -5.04 -7.60 -18.09
N ILE A 33 -5.60 -7.01 -19.16
CA ILE A 33 -5.76 -5.58 -19.39
C ILE A 33 -6.44 -4.89 -18.19
N ALA A 34 -7.42 -5.55 -17.55
CA ALA A 34 -8.15 -5.00 -16.40
C ALA A 34 -7.29 -4.85 -15.12
N LYS A 35 -6.36 -5.79 -14.86
CA LYS A 35 -5.46 -5.73 -13.70
C LYS A 35 -4.42 -4.63 -13.86
N ASP A 36 -3.90 -4.48 -15.08
CA ASP A 36 -2.97 -3.41 -15.38
C ASP A 36 -3.64 -2.06 -15.20
N ALA A 37 -4.88 -1.86 -15.69
CA ALA A 37 -5.66 -0.63 -15.57
C ALA A 37 -5.76 -0.10 -14.12
N GLN A 38 -5.97 -0.98 -13.14
CA GLN A 38 -6.06 -0.63 -11.72
C GLN A 38 -4.73 -0.13 -11.13
N PHE A 39 -3.58 -0.67 -11.57
CA PHE A 39 -2.26 -0.30 -11.05
C PHE A 39 -1.95 1.20 -11.26
N PHE A 40 -2.20 1.70 -12.47
CA PHE A 40 -1.91 3.10 -12.81
C PHE A 40 -3.03 4.06 -12.43
N ALA A 41 -4.28 3.58 -12.27
CA ALA A 41 -5.38 4.38 -11.72
C ALA A 41 -5.16 4.73 -10.24
N GLY A 42 -4.38 3.92 -9.51
CA GLY A 42 -3.95 4.18 -8.14
C GLY A 42 -2.67 5.02 -8.00
N SER A 43 -2.06 5.46 -9.11
CA SER A 43 -0.91 6.36 -9.08
C SER A 43 -1.29 7.60 -8.28
N GLN A 44 -0.74 7.74 -7.07
CA GLN A 44 -1.00 8.88 -6.20
C GLN A 44 -0.43 10.16 -6.83
N ALA A 45 -1.19 10.73 -7.77
CA ALA A 45 -1.09 12.12 -8.16
C ALA A 45 -1.41 12.94 -6.93
N GLY A 46 -0.37 13.30 -6.20
CA GLY A 46 -0.48 14.01 -4.94
C GLY A 46 0.44 15.20 -4.97
N ASN A 47 -0.14 16.38 -4.75
CA ASN A 47 0.58 17.58 -4.33
C ASN A 47 1.57 17.22 -3.21
N ALA A 48 2.64 18.02 -3.06
CA ALA A 48 3.61 17.85 -1.98
C ALA A 48 2.92 17.94 -0.61
N LYS A 49 2.46 16.80 -0.09
CA LYS A 49 1.86 16.69 1.23
C LYS A 49 2.97 16.47 2.24
N ARG A 50 2.84 17.08 3.42
CA ARG A 50 3.68 16.74 4.57
C ARG A 50 3.48 15.25 4.86
N ARG A 51 4.57 14.54 5.19
CA ARG A 51 4.54 13.11 5.51
C ARG A 51 5.31 12.86 6.80
N PHE A 52 4.90 11.84 7.53
CA PHE A 52 5.59 11.40 8.73
C PHE A 52 6.77 10.50 8.36
N LEU A 53 7.99 11.01 8.52
CA LEU A 53 9.19 10.28 8.08
C LEU A 53 9.76 9.33 9.15
N LEU A 54 9.54 9.64 10.42
CA LEU A 54 9.97 8.81 11.55
C LEU A 54 8.81 7.96 12.03
N ARG A 55 8.84 6.66 11.71
CA ARG A 55 7.75 5.73 11.99
C ARG A 55 8.18 4.69 13.01
N ARG A 56 7.33 4.47 14.00
CA ARG A 56 7.39 3.33 14.93
C ARG A 56 6.23 2.42 14.60
N VAL A 57 6.55 1.30 13.97
CA VAL A 57 5.55 0.38 13.46
C VAL A 57 5.59 -0.88 14.29
N VAL A 58 4.45 -1.28 14.86
CA VAL A 58 4.28 -2.60 15.46
C VAL A 58 3.50 -3.45 14.48
N ILE A 59 4.07 -4.60 14.13
CA ILE A 59 3.39 -5.59 13.31
C ILE A 59 2.79 -6.62 14.25
N LEU A 60 1.47 -6.66 14.32
CA LEU A 60 0.73 -7.71 15.01
C LEU A 60 0.50 -8.85 14.03
N VAL A 61 0.91 -10.06 14.40
CA VAL A 61 0.68 -11.26 13.60
C VAL A 61 -0.21 -12.19 14.39
N ASP A 62 -1.29 -12.63 13.75
CA ASP A 62 -2.13 -13.69 14.27
C ASP A 62 -1.39 -15.02 14.22
N ASN A 63 -1.07 -15.54 15.42
CA ASN A 63 -0.42 -16.82 15.64
C ASN A 63 -1.41 -17.80 16.32
N SER A 64 -2.71 -17.67 16.10
CA SER A 64 -3.70 -18.64 16.57
C SER A 64 -3.60 -19.98 15.83
N SER A 65 -4.18 -21.02 16.39
CA SER A 65 -4.24 -22.34 15.74
C SER A 65 -5.00 -22.31 14.40
N GLU A 66 -6.01 -21.44 14.26
CA GLU A 66 -6.81 -21.29 13.04
C GLU A 66 -5.97 -20.94 11.81
N VAL A 67 -4.88 -20.19 12.01
CA VAL A 67 -3.96 -19.77 10.94
C VAL A 67 -3.28 -20.97 10.27
N VAL A 68 -3.13 -22.09 10.99
CA VAL A 68 -2.51 -23.32 10.46
C VAL A 68 -3.55 -24.31 9.94
N GLU A 69 -4.75 -24.30 10.49
CA GLU A 69 -5.84 -25.19 10.07
C GLU A 69 -6.35 -24.86 8.66
N GLU A 70 -6.35 -23.58 8.28
CA GLU A 70 -6.82 -23.13 6.98
C GLU A 70 -5.79 -23.35 5.85
N ARG A 71 -6.27 -23.87 4.72
CA ARG A 71 -5.43 -24.35 3.60
C ARG A 71 -5.61 -23.58 2.29
N ASP A 72 -6.09 -22.35 2.36
CA ASP A 72 -6.23 -21.47 1.20
C ASP A 72 -4.85 -21.02 0.66
N LEU A 73 -3.94 -20.58 1.55
CA LEU A 73 -2.58 -20.17 1.24
C LEU A 73 -1.61 -21.32 1.56
N ARG A 74 -0.85 -21.76 0.56
CA ARG A 74 0.05 -22.92 0.68
C ARG A 74 1.47 -22.51 1.11
N PRO A 75 2.14 -23.27 1.99
CA PRO A 75 1.69 -24.52 2.62
C PRO A 75 0.74 -24.31 3.81
N ASN A 76 0.88 -23.20 4.54
CA ASN A 76 -0.05 -22.73 5.57
C ASN A 76 0.02 -21.19 5.61
N ARG A 77 -0.98 -20.52 6.18
CA ARG A 77 -1.01 -19.05 6.23
C ARG A 77 0.14 -18.49 7.06
N LEU A 78 0.53 -19.13 8.16
CA LEU A 78 1.59 -18.63 9.05
C LEU A 78 2.97 -18.58 8.36
N VAL A 79 3.34 -19.61 7.59
CA VAL A 79 4.59 -19.62 6.82
C VAL A 79 4.54 -18.60 5.69
N VAL A 80 3.38 -18.43 5.04
CA VAL A 80 3.18 -17.38 4.03
C VAL A 80 3.36 -16.00 4.68
N PHE A 81 2.71 -15.72 5.80
CA PHE A 81 2.92 -14.48 6.56
C PHE A 81 4.37 -14.26 6.91
N GLY A 82 5.08 -15.27 7.47
CA GLY A 82 6.50 -15.13 7.79
C GLY A 82 7.37 -14.78 6.58
N LYS A 83 7.17 -15.44 5.44
CA LYS A 83 7.91 -15.18 4.19
C LYS A 83 7.63 -13.78 3.64
N HIS A 84 6.36 -13.41 3.50
CA HIS A 84 5.96 -12.12 2.96
C HIS A 84 6.27 -10.97 3.91
N LEU A 85 6.28 -11.23 5.21
CA LEU A 85 6.76 -10.28 6.21
C LEU A 85 8.25 -10.00 6.04
N ILE A 86 9.09 -11.00 5.79
CA ILE A 86 10.53 -10.78 5.51
C ILE A 86 10.72 -9.94 4.24
N ILE A 87 9.95 -10.22 3.18
CA ILE A 87 9.98 -9.41 1.95
C ILE A 87 9.58 -7.96 2.25
N PHE A 88 8.49 -7.77 2.99
CA PHE A 88 8.04 -6.47 3.45
C PHE A 88 9.09 -5.75 4.28
N LEU A 89 9.73 -6.40 5.26
CA LEU A 89 10.77 -5.79 6.10
C LEU A 89 11.94 -5.28 5.25
N ASN A 90 12.40 -6.06 4.27
CA ASN A 90 13.46 -5.63 3.35
C ASN A 90 13.04 -4.38 2.56
N ARG A 91 11.81 -4.38 2.00
CA ARG A 91 11.28 -3.24 1.24
C ARG A 91 11.04 -2.02 2.14
N PHE A 92 10.57 -2.24 3.35
CA PHE A 92 10.26 -1.21 4.34
C PHE A 92 11.52 -0.50 4.81
N PHE A 93 12.57 -1.21 5.24
CA PHE A 93 13.81 -0.59 5.69
C PHE A 93 14.64 0.00 4.54
N ALA A 94 14.50 -0.53 3.31
CA ALA A 94 15.09 0.10 2.13
C ALA A 94 14.51 1.49 1.85
N SER A 95 13.20 1.66 2.04
CA SER A 95 12.47 2.92 1.81
C SER A 95 12.48 3.85 3.03
N ASN A 96 12.36 3.29 4.23
CA ASN A 96 12.26 3.99 5.52
C ASN A 96 13.37 3.55 6.48
N PRO A 97 14.66 3.86 6.19
CA PRO A 97 15.77 3.39 7.00
C PRO A 97 15.71 3.91 8.44
N THR A 98 15.19 5.11 8.68
CA THR A 98 15.14 5.74 10.01
C THR A 98 13.99 5.26 10.90
N SER A 99 13.14 4.38 10.36
CA SER A 99 12.00 3.82 11.09
C SER A 99 12.42 2.56 11.84
N GLU A 100 11.69 2.25 12.91
CA GLU A 100 11.91 1.02 13.69
C GLU A 100 10.64 0.17 13.69
N ILE A 101 10.82 -1.14 13.68
CA ILE A 101 9.73 -2.11 13.70
C ILE A 101 9.86 -2.99 14.94
N ALA A 102 8.72 -3.32 15.55
CA ALA A 102 8.57 -4.44 16.49
C ALA A 102 7.55 -5.44 15.95
N ILE A 103 7.69 -6.71 16.33
CA ILE A 103 6.77 -7.79 15.91
C ILE A 103 6.20 -8.45 17.15
N ILE A 104 4.87 -8.56 17.21
CA ILE A 104 4.14 -9.21 18.30
C ILE A 104 3.26 -10.31 17.70
N GLY A 105 3.35 -11.50 18.27
CA GLY A 105 2.46 -12.61 17.95
C GLY A 105 1.27 -12.63 18.90
N ALA A 106 0.06 -12.72 18.37
CA ALA A 106 -1.13 -12.98 19.16
C ALA A 106 -1.39 -14.49 19.20
N SER A 107 -1.14 -15.11 20.35
CA SER A 107 -1.30 -16.55 20.54
C SER A 107 -1.83 -16.85 21.94
N ASP A 108 -2.70 -17.86 22.04
CA ASP A 108 -3.30 -18.31 23.29
C ASP A 108 -3.86 -17.18 24.17
N GLN A 109 -4.64 -16.30 23.55
CA GLN A 109 -5.24 -15.12 24.18
C GLN A 109 -4.22 -14.13 24.76
N THR A 110 -2.95 -14.19 24.37
CA THR A 110 -1.90 -13.28 24.84
C THR A 110 -1.16 -12.61 23.68
N GLY A 111 -0.64 -11.40 23.92
CA GLY A 111 0.26 -10.71 23.01
C GLY A 111 1.71 -10.94 23.41
N VAL A 112 2.44 -11.76 22.65
CA VAL A 112 3.84 -12.11 22.92
C VAL A 112 4.78 -11.31 22.01
N LEU A 113 5.75 -10.62 22.61
CA LEU A 113 6.78 -9.90 21.85
C LEU A 113 7.74 -10.89 21.18
N ILE A 114 7.63 -11.02 19.85
CA ILE A 114 8.48 -11.89 19.04
C ILE A 114 9.83 -11.22 18.80
N SER A 115 9.78 -9.98 18.30
CA SER A 115 10.96 -9.19 17.98
C SER A 115 10.83 -7.79 18.58
N PRO A 116 11.85 -7.31 19.32
CA PRO A 116 11.81 -5.99 19.94
C PRO A 116 11.84 -4.88 18.89
N MET A 117 11.57 -3.64 19.31
CA MET A 117 11.67 -2.47 18.46
C MET A 117 13.13 -2.28 17.98
N THR A 118 13.39 -2.53 16.70
CA THR A 118 14.72 -2.44 16.11
C THR A 118 14.66 -2.20 14.60
N SER A 119 15.71 -1.60 14.04
CA SER A 119 15.91 -1.40 12.60
C SER A 119 16.67 -2.56 11.93
N SER A 120 17.14 -3.55 12.70
CA SER A 120 17.95 -4.66 12.18
C SER A 120 17.09 -5.79 11.59
N ILE A 121 17.17 -5.96 10.27
CA ILE A 121 16.49 -7.03 9.53
C ILE A 121 16.95 -8.41 10.00
N VAL A 122 18.23 -8.58 10.33
CA VAL A 122 18.79 -9.86 10.76
C VAL A 122 18.11 -10.35 12.02
N THR A 123 17.96 -9.47 13.01
CA THR A 123 17.30 -9.79 14.28
C THR A 123 15.83 -10.15 14.09
N HIS A 124 15.12 -9.43 13.21
CA HIS A 124 13.73 -9.76 12.88
C HIS A 124 13.62 -11.12 12.19
N ARG A 125 14.50 -11.41 11.22
CA ARG A 125 14.50 -12.68 10.48
C ARG A 125 14.77 -13.88 11.39
N GLU A 126 15.74 -13.76 12.30
CA GLU A 126 16.05 -14.81 13.28
C GLU A 126 14.89 -15.03 14.24
N ASN A 127 14.28 -13.96 14.76
CA ASN A 127 13.13 -14.05 15.65
C ASN A 127 11.88 -14.64 14.96
N ILE A 128 11.63 -14.28 13.69
CA ILE A 128 10.53 -14.86 12.90
C ILE A 128 10.76 -16.36 12.73
N ALA A 129 11.97 -16.77 12.31
CA ALA A 129 12.30 -18.18 12.11
C ALA A 129 12.20 -19.01 13.41
N ALA A 130 12.55 -18.42 14.55
CA ALA A 130 12.57 -19.13 15.83
C ALA A 130 11.23 -19.15 16.58
N LYS A 131 10.39 -18.10 16.45
CA LYS A 131 9.22 -17.87 17.32
C LYS A 131 7.88 -17.82 16.61
N PHE A 132 7.81 -17.96 15.28
CA PHE A 132 6.52 -18.10 14.57
C PHE A 132 5.95 -19.51 14.79
N THR A 133 5.32 -19.69 15.93
CA THR A 133 4.58 -20.91 16.28
C THR A 133 3.12 -20.55 16.53
N ALA A 134 2.21 -21.32 15.92
CA ALA A 134 0.79 -21.15 16.15
C ALA A 134 0.36 -21.86 17.45
N ALA A 135 -0.39 -21.17 18.30
CA ALA A 135 -0.92 -21.75 19.53
C ALA A 135 -2.19 -21.02 19.99
N GLY A 136 -3.14 -21.82 20.52
CA GLY A 136 -4.33 -21.33 21.19
C GLY A 136 -5.22 -20.41 20.34
N LYS A 137 -6.00 -19.59 21.02
CA LYS A 137 -7.01 -18.72 20.39
C LYS A 137 -6.51 -17.27 20.25
N PHE A 138 -7.08 -16.52 19.31
CA PHE A 138 -6.72 -15.13 19.05
C PHE A 138 -7.39 -14.15 20.02
N SER A 139 -6.63 -13.16 20.53
CA SER A 139 -7.13 -12.00 21.28
C SER A 139 -6.50 -10.73 20.72
N ILE A 140 -7.32 -9.87 20.11
CA ILE A 140 -6.86 -8.58 19.60
C ILE A 140 -6.60 -7.59 20.74
N GLN A 141 -7.37 -7.65 21.83
CA GLN A 141 -7.23 -6.72 22.95
C GLN A 141 -5.84 -6.84 23.56
N ASN A 142 -5.46 -8.06 23.98
CA ASN A 142 -4.18 -8.30 24.64
C ASN A 142 -3.00 -8.04 23.70
N ALA A 143 -3.15 -8.31 22.40
CA ALA A 143 -2.14 -7.99 21.39
C ALA A 143 -1.95 -6.47 21.21
N VAL A 144 -3.04 -5.70 21.12
CA VAL A 144 -2.99 -4.24 21.00
C VAL A 144 -2.46 -3.59 22.27
N GLU A 145 -2.85 -4.07 23.46
CA GLU A 145 -2.30 -3.57 24.72
C GLU A 145 -0.78 -3.83 24.83
N ALA A 146 -0.33 -5.01 24.40
CA ALA A 146 1.10 -5.31 24.31
C ALA A 146 1.81 -4.37 23.32
N ALA A 147 1.21 -4.09 22.16
CA ALA A 147 1.74 -3.12 21.20
C ALA A 147 1.83 -1.71 21.78
N VAL A 148 0.81 -1.28 22.52
CA VAL A 148 0.77 0.03 23.17
C VAL A 148 1.92 0.17 24.18
N ARG A 149 2.21 -0.87 24.97
CA ARG A 149 3.34 -0.87 25.91
C ARG A 149 4.69 -0.70 25.20
N VAL A 150 4.87 -1.34 24.05
CA VAL A 150 6.10 -1.19 23.24
C VAL A 150 6.19 0.20 22.60
N LEU A 151 5.05 0.79 22.23
CA LEU A 151 4.98 2.12 21.62
C LEU A 151 5.07 3.27 22.63
N ASP A 152 4.94 3.01 23.93
CA ASP A 152 5.07 4.05 24.96
C ASP A 152 6.47 4.64 25.04
N ASP A 153 7.50 3.84 24.74
CA ASP A 153 8.89 4.28 24.64
C ASP A 153 9.15 5.12 23.38
N ALA A 154 8.19 5.23 22.46
CA ALA A 154 8.34 5.98 21.22
C ALA A 154 8.38 7.49 21.48
N PRO A 155 9.35 8.22 20.88
CA PRO A 155 9.39 9.67 20.96
C PRO A 155 8.11 10.33 20.44
N PRO A 156 7.68 11.48 21.00
CA PRO A 156 6.42 12.12 20.65
C PRO A 156 6.36 12.67 19.21
N HIS A 157 7.51 12.85 18.57
CA HIS A 157 7.62 13.32 17.19
C HIS A 157 7.58 12.18 16.16
N SER A 158 7.52 10.92 16.61
CA SER A 158 7.42 9.75 15.74
C SER A 158 5.97 9.29 15.63
N THR A 159 5.58 8.77 14.47
CA THR A 159 4.27 8.14 14.35
C THR A 159 4.26 6.80 15.06
N ARG A 160 3.12 6.49 15.65
CA ARG A 160 2.84 5.22 16.30
C ARG A 160 1.81 4.48 15.45
N GLU A 161 2.26 3.43 14.81
CA GLU A 161 1.48 2.70 13.82
C GLU A 161 1.41 1.22 14.23
N ILE A 162 0.23 0.63 14.13
CA ILE A 162 0.01 -0.79 14.30
C ILE A 162 -0.51 -1.34 12.98
N ILE A 163 0.15 -2.36 12.44
CA ILE A 163 -0.29 -3.09 11.25
C ILE A 163 -0.56 -4.52 11.67
N SER A 164 -1.83 -4.93 11.60
CA SER A 164 -2.27 -6.24 12.06
C SER A 164 -2.52 -7.18 10.88
N LEU A 165 -1.80 -8.29 10.82
CA LEU A 165 -2.04 -9.41 9.92
C LEU A 165 -2.93 -10.43 10.63
N ILE A 166 -4.22 -10.44 10.29
CA ILE A 166 -5.23 -11.25 10.98
C ILE A 166 -5.81 -12.29 10.03
N SER A 167 -5.89 -13.53 10.52
CA SER A 167 -6.50 -14.65 9.80
C SER A 167 -7.77 -15.16 10.51
N SER A 168 -7.82 -15.02 11.83
CA SER A 168 -8.93 -15.46 12.68
C SER A 168 -10.20 -14.65 12.37
N ARG A 169 -11.35 -15.34 12.37
CA ARG A 169 -12.67 -14.74 12.07
C ARG A 169 -13.32 -14.07 13.27
N TYR A 170 -12.85 -14.40 14.47
CA TYR A 170 -13.34 -13.86 15.72
C TYR A 170 -12.16 -13.60 16.65
N THR A 171 -12.44 -12.92 17.76
CA THR A 171 -11.48 -12.61 18.81
C THR A 171 -12.10 -13.00 20.14
N ILE A 172 -11.28 -13.48 21.07
CA ILE A 172 -11.69 -13.80 22.44
C ILE A 172 -10.91 -12.87 23.33
N ASP A 173 -11.61 -11.84 23.83
CA ASP A 173 -11.04 -10.78 24.64
C ASP A 173 -11.70 -10.77 26.03
N PRO A 174 -10.96 -10.43 27.09
CA PRO A 174 -11.52 -10.34 28.44
C PRO A 174 -12.53 -9.20 28.59
N ASP A 175 -12.31 -8.06 27.91
CA ASP A 175 -13.14 -6.87 28.01
C ASP A 175 -13.67 -6.42 26.63
N PRO A 176 -14.68 -5.54 26.60
CA PRO A 176 -15.14 -4.94 25.35
C PRO A 176 -14.06 -4.06 24.70
N LEU A 177 -13.85 -4.24 23.39
CA LEU A 177 -12.91 -3.45 22.59
C LEU A 177 -13.16 -1.93 22.62
N SER A 178 -14.37 -1.50 23.02
CA SER A 178 -14.72 -0.09 23.18
C SER A 178 -13.83 0.64 24.19
N GLN A 179 -13.28 -0.08 25.18
CA GLN A 179 -12.37 0.47 26.18
C GLN A 179 -10.99 0.81 25.59
N LEU A 180 -10.58 0.17 24.49
CA LEU A 180 -9.31 0.44 23.83
C LEU A 180 -9.33 1.76 23.05
N TYR A 181 -10.50 2.17 22.54
CA TYR A 181 -10.57 3.32 21.63
C TYR A 181 -10.10 4.63 22.28
N PRO A 182 -10.52 5.00 23.51
CA PRO A 182 -9.99 6.18 24.19
C PRO A 182 -8.47 6.13 24.39
N MET A 183 -7.91 4.97 24.75
CA MET A 183 -6.47 4.78 24.95
C MET A 183 -5.70 5.01 23.63
N LEU A 184 -6.16 4.41 22.53
CA LEU A 184 -5.52 4.56 21.23
C LEU A 184 -5.57 6.01 20.74
N ARG A 185 -6.70 6.71 20.94
CA ARG A 185 -6.85 8.13 20.61
C ARG A 185 -5.94 9.02 21.44
N ALA A 186 -5.86 8.78 22.75
CA ALA A 186 -5.02 9.58 23.65
C ALA A 186 -3.53 9.48 23.30
N LYS A 187 -3.09 8.32 22.80
CA LYS A 187 -1.70 8.07 22.39
C LYS A 187 -1.44 8.32 20.90
N GLU A 188 -2.44 8.76 20.14
CA GLU A 188 -2.40 9.02 18.70
C GLU A 188 -1.92 7.80 17.87
N ILE A 189 -2.35 6.60 18.26
CA ILE A 189 -1.94 5.35 17.61
C ILE A 189 -2.89 5.03 16.46
N VAL A 190 -2.35 4.84 15.26
CA VAL A 190 -3.12 4.45 14.07
C VAL A 190 -3.04 2.94 13.88
N VAL A 191 -4.19 2.27 13.81
CA VAL A 191 -4.27 0.80 13.69
C VAL A 191 -4.83 0.43 12.32
N SER A 192 -4.04 -0.24 11.49
CA SER A 192 -4.49 -0.77 10.19
C SER A 192 -4.55 -2.29 10.25
N CYS A 193 -5.60 -2.88 9.69
CA CYS A 193 -5.82 -4.32 9.72
C CYS A 193 -5.84 -4.89 8.30
N ILE A 194 -5.12 -5.99 8.11
CA ILE A 194 -5.06 -6.77 6.88
C ILE A 194 -5.63 -8.14 7.23
N MET A 195 -6.78 -8.46 6.66
CA MET A 195 -7.56 -9.65 6.98
C MET A 195 -7.54 -10.65 5.83
N VAL A 196 -7.40 -11.94 6.13
CA VAL A 196 -7.47 -13.00 5.10
C VAL A 196 -8.90 -13.52 4.97
N GLY A 197 -9.49 -13.37 3.78
CA GLY A 197 -10.73 -14.00 3.36
C GLY A 197 -12.01 -13.53 4.06
N CYS A 198 -11.90 -12.77 5.14
CA CYS A 198 -13.02 -12.32 5.94
C CYS A 198 -12.91 -10.85 6.32
N ASP A 199 -14.07 -10.25 6.59
CA ASP A 199 -14.21 -8.87 6.96
C ASP A 199 -15.00 -8.78 8.26
N VAL A 200 -14.31 -8.49 9.35
CA VAL A 200 -14.90 -8.52 10.69
C VAL A 200 -15.21 -7.10 11.14
N TYR A 201 -16.48 -6.87 11.44
CA TYR A 201 -16.99 -5.56 11.86
C TYR A 201 -16.23 -4.98 13.06
N ALA A 202 -15.89 -5.82 14.06
CA ALA A 202 -15.14 -5.39 15.24
C ALA A 202 -13.77 -4.79 14.91
N PHE A 203 -13.03 -5.40 13.98
CA PHE A 203 -11.72 -4.89 13.56
C PHE A 203 -11.85 -3.66 12.67
N ARG A 204 -12.92 -3.55 11.87
CA ARG A 204 -13.22 -2.30 11.15
C ARG A 204 -13.46 -1.15 12.13
N GLN A 205 -14.27 -1.39 13.16
CA GLN A 205 -14.50 -0.39 14.20
C GLN A 205 -13.21 0.00 14.91
N LEU A 206 -12.29 -0.94 15.14
CA LEU A 206 -10.97 -0.65 15.69
C LEU A 206 -10.17 0.31 14.78
N CYS A 207 -10.11 0.02 13.47
CA CYS A 207 -9.44 0.89 12.50
C CYS A 207 -10.06 2.29 12.42
N ASP A 208 -11.39 2.37 12.35
CA ASP A 208 -12.13 3.63 12.25
C ASP A 208 -12.02 4.52 13.49
N ASN A 209 -11.90 3.89 14.67
CA ASN A 209 -11.79 4.57 15.95
C ASN A 209 -10.34 4.82 16.40
N SER A 210 -9.35 4.36 15.63
CA SER A 210 -7.91 4.60 15.85
C SER A 210 -7.43 5.92 15.25
N GLY A 211 -6.29 6.42 15.74
CA GLY A 211 -5.76 7.75 15.41
C GLY A 211 -6.43 8.89 16.20
N SER A 212 -5.95 10.12 16.09
CA SER A 212 -6.62 11.26 16.74
C SER A 212 -7.84 11.79 15.95
N ARG A 213 -8.67 12.59 16.60
CA ARG A 213 -9.88 13.19 16.02
C ARG A 213 -9.47 14.18 14.91
N GLY A 214 -9.56 13.74 13.65
CA GLY A 214 -9.11 14.51 12.46
C GLY A 214 -7.78 14.04 11.85
N GLN A 215 -7.13 13.03 12.43
CA GLN A 215 -5.96 12.37 11.85
C GLN A 215 -6.33 11.28 10.84
N THR A 216 -5.32 10.78 10.11
CA THR A 216 -5.44 9.64 9.20
C THR A 216 -5.96 8.42 9.94
N LYS A 217 -7.15 7.96 9.55
CA LYS A 217 -7.74 6.72 10.03
C LYS A 217 -6.86 5.51 9.68
N GLY A 218 -7.06 4.44 10.43
CA GLY A 218 -6.58 3.12 10.09
C GLY A 218 -7.20 2.63 8.79
N ASP A 219 -6.43 1.89 7.98
CA ASP A 219 -6.96 1.26 6.78
C ASP A 219 -7.33 -0.20 7.08
N MET A 220 -8.41 -0.68 6.47
CA MET A 220 -8.83 -2.07 6.52
C MET A 220 -8.72 -2.68 5.13
N HIS A 221 -7.97 -3.77 5.01
CA HIS A 221 -7.79 -4.50 3.76
C HIS A 221 -8.23 -5.95 3.93
N VAL A 222 -8.95 -6.48 2.95
CA VAL A 222 -9.34 -7.90 2.90
C VAL A 222 -8.62 -8.53 1.71
N ILE A 223 -7.79 -9.51 1.99
CA ILE A 223 -6.97 -10.20 0.99
C ILE A 223 -7.50 -11.61 0.74
N ARG A 224 -7.38 -12.08 -0.49
CA ARG A 224 -7.76 -13.42 -0.95
C ARG A 224 -6.57 -14.16 -1.54
N THR A 225 -5.63 -13.43 -2.13
CA THR A 225 -4.45 -14.02 -2.78
C THR A 225 -3.16 -13.49 -2.17
N VAL A 226 -2.06 -14.20 -2.46
CA VAL A 226 -0.71 -13.83 -2.02
C VAL A 226 -0.25 -12.53 -2.68
N GLU A 227 -0.60 -12.31 -3.94
CA GLU A 227 -0.25 -11.09 -4.66
C GLU A 227 -0.94 -9.85 -4.06
N GLU A 228 -2.19 -10.02 -3.62
CA GLU A 228 -2.91 -8.97 -2.90
C GLU A 228 -2.22 -8.64 -1.57
N LEU A 229 -1.78 -9.66 -0.81
CA LEU A 229 -0.99 -9.47 0.41
C LEU A 229 0.26 -8.62 0.16
N ASP A 230 1.04 -8.96 -0.86
CA ASP A 230 2.25 -8.20 -1.23
C ASP A 230 1.94 -6.76 -1.62
N SER A 231 0.86 -6.55 -2.38
CA SER A 231 0.44 -5.21 -2.78
C SER A 231 0.01 -4.34 -1.59
N VAL A 232 -0.70 -4.91 -0.63
CA VAL A 232 -1.18 -4.22 0.58
C VAL A 232 -0.01 -3.94 1.52
N LEU A 233 0.91 -4.90 1.70
CA LEU A 233 2.14 -4.67 2.44
C LEU A 233 2.98 -3.56 1.79
N ALA A 234 3.09 -3.54 0.45
CA ALA A 234 3.77 -2.48 -0.28
C ALA A 234 3.11 -1.11 -0.11
N TYR A 235 1.77 -1.06 -0.01
CA TYR A 235 1.05 0.17 0.32
C TYR A 235 1.47 0.73 1.69
N HIS A 236 1.61 -0.12 2.71
CA HIS A 236 2.05 0.29 4.05
C HIS A 236 3.55 0.67 4.16
N CYS A 237 4.38 0.32 3.16
CA CYS A 237 5.75 0.86 3.06
C CYS A 237 5.74 2.38 2.87
N VAL A 238 4.67 2.95 2.31
CA VAL A 238 4.59 4.37 2.03
C VAL A 238 4.15 5.14 3.27
N PRO A 239 4.91 6.16 3.71
CA PRO A 239 4.46 7.00 4.82
C PRO A 239 3.13 7.69 4.51
N LYS A 240 2.20 7.63 5.46
CA LYS A 240 0.92 8.34 5.40
C LYS A 240 1.14 9.85 5.36
N ALA A 241 0.23 10.55 4.67
CA ALA A 241 0.23 12.01 4.66
C ALA A 241 -0.13 12.54 6.05
N ALA A 242 0.65 13.50 6.53
CA ALA A 242 0.35 14.20 7.77
C ALA A 242 -0.84 15.16 7.54
N PRO A 243 -1.75 15.31 8.52
CA PRO A 243 -2.79 16.32 8.46
C PRO A 243 -2.17 17.73 8.45
N GLU A 244 -2.89 18.69 7.88
CA GLU A 244 -2.39 20.07 7.70
C GLU A 244 -2.05 20.76 9.03
N ASP A 245 -2.82 20.44 10.08
CA ASP A 245 -2.70 21.00 11.42
C ASP A 245 -1.52 20.44 12.25
N GLN A 246 -0.81 19.43 11.73
CA GLN A 246 0.29 18.81 12.46
C GLN A 246 1.48 19.78 12.58
N ARG A 247 1.88 20.08 13.83
CA ARG A 247 3.09 20.87 14.12
C ARG A 247 4.34 20.08 13.77
N SER A 248 5.25 20.68 13.01
CA SER A 248 6.58 20.13 12.78
C SER A 248 7.47 20.38 13.99
N THR A 249 8.23 19.36 14.40
CA THR A 249 9.23 19.48 15.46
C THR A 249 10.62 19.33 14.83
N LEU A 250 11.53 20.23 15.18
CA LEU A 250 12.92 20.12 14.75
C LEU A 250 13.65 19.18 15.71
N ILE A 251 14.18 18.09 15.15
CA ILE A 251 14.92 17.09 15.91
C ILE A 251 16.42 17.20 15.62
N ARG A 252 17.24 16.94 16.65
CA ARG A 252 18.69 16.85 16.49
C ARG A 252 19.06 15.44 16.03
N MET A 253 19.80 15.35 14.92
CA MET A 253 20.35 14.10 14.41
C MET A 253 21.88 14.14 14.47
N GLY A 254 22.51 12.99 14.70
CA GLY A 254 23.96 12.82 14.68
C GLY A 254 24.40 12.06 13.44
N PHE A 255 25.43 12.58 12.77
CA PHE A 255 26.09 11.93 11.64
C PHE A 255 27.41 11.32 12.12
N PRO A 256 27.43 10.04 12.50
CA PRO A 256 28.64 9.44 13.03
C PRO A 256 29.65 9.17 11.92
N VAL A 257 30.93 9.35 12.24
CA VAL A 257 32.04 8.99 11.35
C VAL A 257 32.38 7.51 11.58
N ARG A 258 32.63 6.78 10.48
CA ARG A 258 33.07 5.39 10.53
C ARG A 258 34.58 5.35 10.76
N THR A 259 35.01 4.74 11.86
CA THR A 259 36.41 4.47 12.16
C THR A 259 36.71 3.00 11.88
N VAL A 260 37.81 2.74 11.17
CA VAL A 260 38.27 1.38 10.81
C VAL A 260 39.68 1.18 11.36
N GLY A 261 39.98 -0.03 11.84
CA GLY A 261 41.33 -0.45 12.26
C GLY A 261 41.52 -0.51 13.78
N THR A 262 40.74 0.24 14.56
CA THR A 262 40.74 0.15 16.03
C THR A 262 39.72 -0.87 16.52
N ILE A 263 40.16 -1.86 17.28
CA ILE A 263 39.26 -2.81 17.94
C ILE A 263 38.57 -2.09 19.09
N MET A 264 37.26 -1.89 18.96
CA MET A 264 36.43 -1.26 19.99
C MET A 264 35.29 -2.18 20.39
N ARG A 265 34.83 -2.06 21.64
CA ARG A 265 33.69 -2.81 22.16
C ARG A 265 32.40 -2.09 21.80
N CYS A 266 31.50 -2.75 21.08
CA CYS A 266 30.22 -2.20 20.69
C CYS A 266 29.32 -1.89 21.90
N THR A 267 28.67 -0.73 21.90
CA THR A 267 27.68 -0.41 22.94
C THR A 267 26.39 -1.22 22.79
N CYS A 268 26.04 -1.65 21.57
CA CYS A 268 24.80 -2.40 21.30
C CYS A 268 24.88 -3.86 21.77
N HIS A 269 25.85 -4.62 21.24
CA HIS A 269 25.95 -6.07 21.44
C HIS A 269 27.06 -6.46 22.44
N LYS A 270 27.85 -5.48 22.91
CA LYS A 270 29.00 -5.70 23.80
C LYS A 270 30.10 -6.59 23.20
N GLU A 271 30.09 -6.78 21.88
CA GLU A 271 31.09 -7.50 21.08
C GLU A 271 32.20 -6.57 20.58
N TYR A 272 33.41 -7.10 20.41
CA TYR A 272 34.52 -6.37 19.81
C TYR A 272 34.45 -6.38 18.27
N ARG A 273 34.58 -5.21 17.65
CA ARG A 273 34.62 -5.06 16.19
C ARG A 273 35.69 -4.06 15.77
N GLN A 274 36.26 -4.25 14.59
CA GLN A 274 37.31 -3.39 14.02
C GLN A 274 36.77 -2.19 13.23
N SER A 275 35.49 -2.20 12.85
CA SER A 275 34.85 -1.08 12.16
C SER A 275 33.60 -0.66 12.91
N MET A 276 33.57 0.59 13.38
CA MET A 276 32.48 1.12 14.21
C MET A 276 32.17 2.57 13.85
N TYR A 277 30.96 2.99 14.17
CA TYR A 277 30.46 4.35 14.07
C TYR A 277 30.53 5.03 15.42
N ASN A 278 31.18 6.19 15.51
CA ASN A 278 31.31 6.92 16.77
C ASN A 278 30.25 8.01 16.87
N CYS A 279 29.50 8.02 17.98
CA CYS A 279 28.52 9.07 18.25
C CYS A 279 29.21 10.45 18.29
N PRO A 280 28.75 11.46 17.53
CA PRO A 280 29.40 12.77 17.50
C PRO A 280 29.27 13.57 18.80
N ARG A 281 28.41 13.14 19.73
CA ARG A 281 28.16 13.86 21.00
C ARG A 281 28.89 13.26 22.18
N CYS A 282 28.91 11.93 22.30
CA CYS A 282 29.49 11.23 23.45
C CYS A 282 30.59 10.24 23.08
N SER A 283 30.96 10.16 21.79
CA SER A 283 31.99 9.26 21.25
C SER A 283 31.76 7.76 21.52
N ALA A 284 30.55 7.37 21.92
CA ALA A 284 30.21 5.96 22.14
C ALA A 284 30.23 5.20 20.79
N PRO A 285 30.83 3.99 20.75
CA PRO A 285 30.97 3.21 19.52
C PRO A 285 29.74 2.31 19.25
N TYR A 286 29.28 2.33 18.00
CA TYR A 286 28.14 1.56 17.50
C TYR A 286 28.55 0.72 16.30
N CYS A 287 28.06 -0.52 16.20
CA CYS A 287 28.39 -1.40 15.07
C CYS A 287 27.60 -1.07 13.80
N ASP A 288 26.39 -0.55 13.96
CA ASP A 288 25.47 -0.31 12.85
C ASP A 288 24.62 0.94 13.09
N ILE A 289 24.19 1.54 11.98
CA ILE A 289 23.31 2.70 11.92
C ILE A 289 22.23 2.41 10.88
N PRO A 290 20.99 2.86 11.06
CA PRO A 290 20.55 3.88 12.03
C PRO A 290 20.15 3.31 13.38
N THR A 291 20.57 3.97 14.45
CA THR A 291 20.30 3.57 15.84
C THR A 291 20.18 4.78 16.77
N THR A 292 19.43 4.63 17.86
CA THR A 292 19.41 5.64 18.93
C THR A 292 20.58 5.41 19.88
N CYS A 293 21.37 6.45 20.15
CA CYS A 293 22.49 6.33 21.08
C CYS A 293 22.01 6.05 22.52
N SER A 294 22.44 4.95 23.14
CA SER A 294 22.06 4.58 24.51
C SER A 294 22.57 5.55 25.59
N VAL A 295 23.71 6.21 25.34
CA VAL A 295 24.31 7.16 26.29
C VAL A 295 23.65 8.53 26.24
N CYS A 296 23.59 9.17 25.07
CA CYS A 296 23.11 10.55 24.92
C CYS A 296 21.75 10.72 24.23
N ARG A 297 21.08 9.61 23.87
CA ARG A 297 19.77 9.54 23.18
C ARG A 297 19.69 10.28 21.84
N LEU A 298 20.83 10.60 21.24
CA LEU A 298 20.88 11.19 19.90
C LEU A 298 20.61 10.13 18.83
N GLN A 299 19.77 10.45 17.85
CA GLN A 299 19.52 9.58 16.69
C GLN A 299 20.74 9.59 15.76
N LEU A 300 21.38 8.44 15.58
CA LEU A 300 22.54 8.28 14.71
C LEU A 300 22.09 7.81 13.33
N VAL A 301 22.35 8.62 12.31
CA VAL A 301 21.91 8.36 10.93
C VAL A 301 23.00 8.74 9.94
N SER A 302 23.00 8.11 8.77
CA SER A 302 23.82 8.54 7.63
C SER A 302 23.03 9.53 6.77
N ALA A 303 23.74 10.42 6.07
CA ALA A 303 23.13 11.28 5.04
C ALA A 303 22.38 10.45 3.98
N THR A 304 22.88 9.26 3.65
CA THR A 304 22.23 8.34 2.70
C THR A 304 20.86 7.84 3.20
N HIS A 305 20.69 7.65 4.51
CA HIS A 305 19.41 7.22 5.10
C HIS A 305 18.36 8.32 5.00
N ILE A 306 18.76 9.57 5.24
CA ILE A 306 17.88 10.72 5.10
C ILE A 306 17.49 10.91 3.62
N ALA A 307 18.45 10.82 2.69
CA ALA A 307 18.19 10.96 1.26
C ALA A 307 17.18 9.93 0.73
N ARG A 308 17.26 8.67 1.19
CA ARG A 308 16.29 7.62 0.86
C ARG A 308 14.89 7.96 1.38
N THR A 309 14.79 8.36 2.65
CA THR A 309 13.51 8.74 3.26
C THR A 309 12.89 9.97 2.58
N ALA A 310 13.73 10.93 2.15
CA ALA A 310 13.31 12.12 1.41
C ALA A 310 12.73 11.79 0.01
N ALA A 311 12.97 10.61 -0.54
CA ALA A 311 12.34 10.19 -1.78
C ALA A 311 10.81 10.15 -1.67
N HIS A 312 10.25 9.91 -0.48
CA HIS A 312 8.81 9.98 -0.23
C HIS A 312 8.23 11.39 -0.31
N LEU A 313 9.05 12.43 -0.17
CA LEU A 313 8.63 13.83 -0.27
C LEU A 313 8.57 14.31 -1.73
N ARG A 314 9.22 13.61 -2.65
CA ARG A 314 9.21 13.97 -4.07
C ARG A 314 7.88 13.55 -4.68
N PRO A 315 7.11 14.48 -5.28
CA PRO A 315 5.89 14.12 -5.98
C PRO A 315 6.27 13.28 -7.21
N VAL A 316 5.65 12.10 -7.33
CA VAL A 316 5.76 11.31 -8.55
C VAL A 316 4.83 11.96 -9.58
N PRO A 317 5.33 12.34 -10.78
CA PRO A 317 4.48 12.96 -11.78
C PRO A 317 3.43 11.97 -12.25
N GLU A 318 2.24 12.49 -12.53
CA GLU A 318 1.14 11.69 -13.07
C GLU A 318 1.54 11.11 -14.43
N VAL A 319 1.08 9.89 -14.70
CA VAL A 319 1.34 9.21 -15.96
C VAL A 319 0.03 8.89 -16.66
N LYS A 320 0.02 9.03 -17.98
CA LYS A 320 -1.12 8.74 -18.85
C LYS A 320 -0.79 7.55 -19.74
N ARG A 321 -1.79 6.72 -20.03
CA ARG A 321 -1.65 5.65 -21.01
C ARG A 321 -1.86 6.18 -22.41
N VAL A 322 -0.95 5.81 -23.30
CA VAL A 322 -0.97 6.21 -24.70
C VAL A 322 -0.55 5.01 -25.55
N VAL A 323 -1.21 4.81 -26.68
CA VAL A 323 -0.76 3.82 -27.67
C VAL A 323 0.21 4.53 -28.59
N LEU A 324 1.49 4.19 -28.50
CA LEU A 324 2.57 4.79 -29.29
C LEU A 324 3.46 3.68 -29.86
N ASN A 325 3.90 3.84 -31.11
CA ASN A 325 4.87 2.97 -31.75
C ASN A 325 6.30 3.48 -31.55
N GLU A 326 6.66 3.75 -30.30
CA GLU A 326 7.93 4.37 -29.96
C GLU A 326 8.82 3.46 -29.11
N ARG A 327 10.12 3.79 -29.09
CA ARG A 327 11.06 3.11 -28.18
C ARG A 327 10.87 3.60 -26.76
N CYS A 328 10.90 2.68 -25.79
CA CYS A 328 10.95 3.05 -24.38
C CYS A 328 12.26 3.80 -24.08
N LEU A 329 12.21 4.94 -23.40
CA LEU A 329 13.43 5.69 -23.06
C LEU A 329 14.39 4.89 -22.16
N ALA A 330 13.85 4.07 -21.25
CA ALA A 330 14.64 3.35 -20.26
C ALA A 330 15.29 2.07 -20.82
N CYS A 331 14.49 1.14 -21.36
CA CYS A 331 15.01 -0.13 -21.89
C CYS A 331 15.41 -0.07 -23.38
N LYS A 332 15.08 1.02 -24.10
CA LYS A 332 15.32 1.20 -25.55
C LYS A 332 14.64 0.16 -26.46
N GLU A 333 13.79 -0.69 -25.90
CA GLU A 333 13.03 -1.71 -26.61
C GLU A 333 11.88 -1.06 -27.41
N LYS A 334 11.64 -1.55 -28.63
CA LYS A 334 10.47 -1.20 -29.43
C LYS A 334 9.33 -2.11 -29.02
N LEU A 335 8.24 -1.53 -28.55
CA LEU A 335 7.03 -2.32 -28.30
C LEU A 335 6.32 -2.62 -29.63
N PRO A 336 5.71 -3.82 -29.76
CA PRO A 336 4.87 -4.14 -30.91
C PRO A 336 3.68 -3.18 -30.99
N THR A 337 3.27 -2.89 -32.22
CA THR A 337 2.04 -2.16 -32.56
C THR A 337 0.88 -2.70 -31.73
N GLU A 338 0.10 -1.81 -31.11
CA GLU A 338 -1.06 -2.07 -30.23
C GLU A 338 -0.79 -2.19 -28.72
N ARG A 339 0.46 -2.24 -28.25
CA ARG A 339 0.70 -2.20 -26.79
C ARG A 339 0.62 -0.78 -26.21
N GLU A 340 -0.04 -0.66 -25.07
CA GLU A 340 -0.10 0.59 -24.32
C GLU A 340 1.28 0.95 -23.75
N MET A 341 1.70 2.18 -23.98
CA MET A 341 2.83 2.83 -23.33
C MET A 341 2.33 3.79 -22.24
N VAL A 342 3.23 4.12 -21.32
CA VAL A 342 2.98 5.06 -20.23
C VAL A 342 3.76 6.33 -20.50
N GLN A 343 3.06 7.45 -20.62
CA GLN A 343 3.63 8.77 -20.85
C GLN A 343 3.55 9.64 -19.60
N CYS A 344 4.68 10.24 -19.22
CA CYS A 344 4.71 11.22 -18.12
C CYS A 344 4.08 12.56 -18.56
N THR A 345 3.17 13.12 -17.75
CA THR A 345 2.49 14.39 -18.07
C THR A 345 3.41 15.61 -18.01
N ALA A 346 4.46 15.57 -17.17
CA ALA A 346 5.36 16.69 -16.98
C ALA A 346 6.45 16.78 -18.06
N CYS A 347 7.07 15.65 -18.43
CA CYS A 347 8.16 15.65 -19.42
C CYS A 347 7.75 15.13 -20.80
N GLY A 348 6.57 14.51 -20.95
CA GLY A 348 6.08 13.96 -22.22
C GLY A 348 6.84 12.71 -22.71
N VAL A 349 7.68 12.11 -21.88
CA VAL A 349 8.45 10.90 -22.23
C VAL A 349 7.57 9.66 -22.15
N ALA A 350 7.68 8.78 -23.15
CA ALA A 350 7.03 7.48 -23.19
C ALA A 350 7.94 6.36 -22.62
N LEU A 351 7.35 5.50 -21.80
CA LEU A 351 7.97 4.36 -21.14
C LEU A 351 7.11 3.11 -21.39
N CYS A 352 7.73 1.93 -21.41
CA CYS A 352 6.97 0.68 -21.35
C CYS A 352 6.33 0.52 -19.95
N LEU A 353 5.31 -0.34 -19.85
CA LEU A 353 4.61 -0.61 -18.58
C LEU A 353 5.56 -1.09 -17.48
N ASP A 354 6.52 -1.95 -17.80
CA ASP A 354 7.47 -2.50 -16.82
C ASP A 354 8.46 -1.45 -16.32
N CYS A 355 9.02 -0.64 -17.22
CA CYS A 355 9.88 0.48 -16.80
C CYS A 355 9.10 1.52 -16.00
N ALA A 356 7.84 1.79 -16.38
CA ALA A 356 6.99 2.70 -15.62
C ALA A 356 6.72 2.19 -14.20
N ARG A 357 6.46 0.88 -14.03
CA ARG A 357 6.33 0.22 -12.72
C ARG A 357 7.58 0.43 -11.86
N VAL A 358 8.75 0.09 -12.38
CA VAL A 358 10.03 0.23 -11.64
C VAL A 358 10.29 1.70 -11.26
N ILE A 359 10.00 2.65 -12.16
CA ILE A 359 10.19 4.07 -11.89
C ILE A 359 9.23 4.58 -10.80
N GLN A 360 7.98 4.12 -10.80
CA GLN A 360 6.98 4.54 -9.82
C GLN A 360 7.19 3.88 -8.45
N ASP A 361 7.51 2.59 -8.41
CA ASP A 361 7.62 1.83 -7.17
C ASP A 361 8.96 2.05 -6.46
N ASP A 362 10.08 1.95 -7.19
CA ASP A 362 11.42 1.89 -6.62
C ASP A 362 12.12 3.25 -6.62
N PHE A 363 12.15 3.93 -7.78
CA PHE A 363 12.90 5.18 -7.91
C PHE A 363 12.11 6.40 -7.44
N ARG A 364 10.78 6.40 -7.63
CA ARG A 364 9.86 7.52 -7.35
C ARG A 364 10.30 8.83 -7.99
N SER A 365 11.04 8.75 -9.10
CA SER A 365 11.53 9.92 -9.81
C SER A 365 11.55 9.63 -11.30
N CYS A 366 10.84 10.46 -12.07
CA CYS A 366 10.82 10.32 -13.53
C CYS A 366 12.19 10.69 -14.11
N ILE A 367 12.82 9.73 -14.81
CA ILE A 367 14.11 9.89 -15.49
C ILE A 367 14.05 11.07 -16.48
N GLY A 368 12.95 11.20 -17.23
CA GLY A 368 12.78 12.30 -18.19
C GLY A 368 12.72 13.68 -17.53
N CYS A 369 12.11 13.80 -16.36
CA CYS A 369 12.08 15.08 -15.63
C CYS A 369 13.46 15.45 -15.10
N GLN A 370 14.23 14.47 -14.60
CA GLN A 370 15.60 14.69 -14.15
C GLN A 370 16.52 15.10 -15.31
N LEU A 371 16.43 14.42 -16.45
CA LEU A 371 17.22 14.77 -17.63
C LEU A 371 16.90 16.18 -18.17
N LYS A 372 15.62 16.60 -18.15
CA LYS A 372 15.25 17.99 -18.49
C LYS A 372 15.84 19.00 -17.50
N SER A 373 15.87 18.67 -16.20
CA SER A 373 16.46 19.54 -15.19
C SER A 373 17.98 19.73 -15.35
N THR A 374 18.67 18.75 -15.95
CA THR A 374 20.10 18.84 -16.28
C THR A 374 20.38 19.43 -17.66
N GLY A 375 19.35 19.92 -18.37
CA GLY A 375 19.50 20.57 -19.69
C GLY A 375 19.63 19.62 -20.88
N ALA A 376 19.35 18.32 -20.72
CA ALA A 376 19.41 17.37 -21.83
C ALA A 376 18.18 17.48 -22.74
N THR A 377 18.38 17.46 -24.06
CA THR A 377 17.32 17.35 -25.05
C THR A 377 16.78 15.93 -25.08
N ILE A 378 15.48 15.78 -24.81
CA ILE A 378 14.80 14.48 -24.77
C ILE A 378 13.77 14.42 -25.90
N PRO A 379 13.70 13.34 -26.69
CA PRO A 379 12.62 13.13 -27.63
C PRO A 379 11.29 13.16 -26.85
N THR A 380 10.54 14.24 -27.04
CA THR A 380 9.23 14.43 -26.41
C THR A 380 8.20 14.06 -27.45
N VAL A 381 7.47 12.98 -27.23
CA VAL A 381 6.45 12.51 -28.18
C VAL A 381 5.11 13.04 -27.71
N LEU A 382 4.65 14.17 -28.24
CA LEU A 382 3.30 14.64 -27.97
C LEU A 382 2.30 13.65 -28.59
N ALA A 383 1.43 13.07 -27.77
CA ALA A 383 0.39 12.16 -28.25
C ALA A 383 -0.56 12.93 -29.20
N THR A 384 -0.42 12.72 -30.50
CA THR A 384 -1.38 13.20 -31.49
C THR A 384 -2.57 12.26 -31.52
N GLY A 385 -3.71 12.71 -30.98
CA GLY A 385 -5.04 12.16 -31.29
C GLY A 385 -5.41 10.86 -30.58
N VAL A 386 -6.36 10.96 -29.66
CA VAL A 386 -7.17 9.82 -29.19
C VAL A 386 -8.05 9.38 -30.36
N THR A 387 -7.67 8.36 -31.11
CA THR A 387 -8.61 7.64 -31.98
C THR A 387 -9.53 6.82 -31.08
N LYS A 388 -10.75 7.32 -30.85
CA LYS A 388 -11.84 6.49 -30.36
C LYS A 388 -12.01 5.33 -31.35
N LEU A 389 -11.70 4.12 -30.91
CA LEU A 389 -12.13 2.89 -31.59
C LEU A 389 -13.65 2.81 -31.50
N THR A 390 -14.35 3.41 -32.46
CA THR A 390 -15.76 3.11 -32.73
C THR A 390 -15.80 1.83 -33.57
N ASN A 391 -16.23 0.73 -32.95
CA ASN A 391 -16.55 -0.50 -33.66
C ASN A 391 -17.76 -0.25 -34.59
N THR A 392 -17.50 -0.09 -35.88
CA THR A 392 -18.51 -0.27 -36.93
C THR A 392 -18.11 -1.48 -37.77
N THR A 393 -18.57 -2.66 -37.37
CA THR A 393 -18.62 -3.84 -38.22
C THR A 393 -19.95 -3.85 -38.95
N THR A 394 -19.95 -3.39 -40.20
CA THR A 394 -20.98 -3.73 -41.18
C THR A 394 -20.91 -5.23 -41.47
N VAL A 395 -21.89 -5.98 -40.97
CA VAL A 395 -22.20 -7.33 -41.45
C VAL A 395 -23.56 -7.26 -42.13
N ALA A 396 -23.53 -7.47 -43.45
CA ALA A 396 -24.72 -7.65 -44.26
C ALA A 396 -25.38 -8.98 -43.92
N THR A 397 -26.62 -8.95 -43.43
CA THR A 397 -27.50 -10.12 -43.42
C THR A 397 -28.88 -9.73 -43.92
N LYS A 398 -29.23 -10.31 -45.07
CA LYS A 398 -30.57 -10.37 -45.65
C LYS A 398 -31.60 -10.69 -44.58
N THR A 399 -32.68 -9.91 -44.50
CA THR A 399 -33.89 -10.33 -43.80
C THR A 399 -35.11 -10.10 -44.69
N VAL A 400 -35.86 -11.20 -44.80
CA VAL A 400 -37.06 -11.43 -45.58
C VAL A 400 -38.25 -10.67 -44.97
N LEU A 401 -39.12 -10.19 -45.84
CA LEU A 401 -40.43 -9.58 -45.58
C LEU A 401 -41.29 -10.42 -44.62
N GLY A 402 -41.95 -9.76 -43.67
CA GLY A 402 -42.93 -10.40 -42.79
C GLY A 402 -43.67 -9.44 -41.86
N GLY A 403 -44.71 -8.79 -42.40
CA GLY A 403 -45.96 -8.36 -41.77
C GLY A 403 -46.11 -8.18 -40.24
N SER A 404 -46.54 -6.95 -39.91
CA SER A 404 -47.77 -6.65 -39.15
C SER A 404 -47.73 -6.44 -37.61
N ARG A 405 -48.25 -5.25 -37.24
CA ARG A 405 -49.20 -4.93 -36.15
C ARG A 405 -48.77 -5.08 -34.68
N GLN A 406 -48.63 -3.95 -33.97
CA GLN A 406 -49.59 -3.38 -32.98
C GLN A 406 -48.92 -2.41 -31.97
N VAL A 407 -49.52 -1.20 -31.91
CA VAL A 407 -49.60 -0.15 -30.86
C VAL A 407 -49.98 -0.76 -29.46
N PRO A 408 -49.84 -0.15 -28.23
CA PRO A 408 -49.80 1.28 -27.83
C PRO A 408 -48.95 1.74 -26.60
N MET A 409 -49.02 3.08 -26.35
CA MET A 409 -49.24 3.80 -25.07
C MET A 409 -48.09 4.30 -24.16
N LYS A 410 -47.84 5.61 -24.30
CA LYS A 410 -47.82 6.69 -23.28
C LYS A 410 -47.59 6.35 -21.79
N ARG A 411 -46.64 7.08 -21.17
CA ARG A 411 -46.92 7.99 -20.03
C ARG A 411 -45.85 9.08 -19.86
N ALA A 412 -46.33 10.30 -19.62
CA ALA A 412 -45.58 11.55 -19.55
C ALA A 412 -45.16 11.91 -18.11
N ARG A 413 -44.14 12.77 -17.97
CA ARG A 413 -43.90 13.59 -16.77
C ARG A 413 -43.68 15.06 -17.18
N LYS A 414 -44.49 15.95 -16.58
CA LYS A 414 -44.47 17.43 -16.64
C LYS A 414 -43.66 17.99 -15.46
N THR A 415 -42.99 19.12 -15.65
CA THR A 415 -42.72 20.19 -14.65
C THR A 415 -42.09 21.38 -15.41
N VAL A 416 -42.88 22.32 -15.94
CA VAL A 416 -43.25 23.66 -15.41
C VAL A 416 -42.05 24.62 -15.24
N ILE A 417 -41.93 25.55 -16.19
CA ILE A 417 -41.11 26.77 -16.17
C ILE A 417 -42.07 27.96 -16.07
N GLY A 418 -41.84 28.86 -15.11
CA GLY A 418 -42.55 30.13 -14.97
C GLY A 418 -41.65 31.33 -15.30
N LYS A 419 -42.09 32.18 -16.22
CA LYS A 419 -41.57 33.53 -16.49
C LYS A 419 -42.21 34.54 -15.54
N LYS A 420 -41.49 35.62 -15.21
CA LYS A 420 -42.05 37.00 -15.11
C LYS A 420 -40.96 38.08 -15.11
N ASP A 421 -41.27 39.16 -15.80
CA ASP A 421 -40.49 40.37 -16.07
C ASP A 421 -40.32 41.32 -14.87
N ALA A 422 -39.27 42.17 -14.89
CA ALA A 422 -39.35 43.64 -14.91
C ALA A 422 -38.14 44.39 -14.26
N LYS A 423 -37.60 45.35 -15.04
CA LYS A 423 -37.08 46.70 -14.70
C LYS A 423 -35.97 46.91 -13.63
N ARG A 424 -34.86 47.51 -14.11
CA ARG A 424 -33.90 48.43 -13.43
C ARG A 424 -34.60 49.78 -13.06
N PRO A 425 -34.08 50.68 -12.16
CA PRO A 425 -32.68 51.16 -12.13
C PRO A 425 -32.05 51.61 -10.76
N SER A 426 -30.75 51.94 -10.86
CA SER A 426 -29.97 53.04 -10.22
C SER A 426 -29.69 53.16 -8.71
N ALA A 427 -28.40 53.48 -8.46
CA ALA A 427 -27.83 54.43 -7.49
C ALA A 427 -27.45 53.97 -6.06
N ASP A 428 -26.13 54.07 -5.82
CA ASP A 428 -25.42 54.75 -4.73
C ASP A 428 -25.56 54.38 -3.24
N LEU A 429 -24.39 54.48 -2.58
CA LEU A 429 -24.11 54.81 -1.17
C LEU A 429 -24.46 53.76 -0.10
N PHE A 430 -23.46 52.98 0.34
CA PHE A 430 -22.59 53.23 1.51
C PHE A 430 -21.62 52.06 1.72
#